data_AF-A0A8T6QIL7-F1
#
_entry.id   AF-A0A8T6QIL7-F1
#
_cell.length_a   1.000
_cell.length_b   1.000
_cell.length_c   1.000
_cell.angle_alpha   90.00
_cell.angle_beta   90.00
_cell.angle_gamma   90.00
#
_symmetry.space_group_name_H-M   'P 1'
#
loop_
_entity.id
_entity.type
_entity.pdbx_description
1 polymer ?
#
loop_
_entity_poly.entity_id
_entity_poly.type
_entity_poly.pdbx_seq_one_letter_code
_entity_poly.pdbx_strand_id
1 'polypeptide(L)'
;ITLDENQGSGERYSVKQTVADIKADTTVYQNKDGSYTLDQSAPGNVRVNDAVVSLDNRTRSNTQAIQNHSRQLQEHNARLNSQQ
;
A
#
# COMPACT_ATOMS: atom_id res chain seq x y z
N ILE A 1 30.91 12.80 -16.08
CA ILE A 1 30.38 12.02 -17.22
C ILE A 1 29.38 12.90 -17.94
N THR A 2 29.60 13.18 -19.22
CA THR A 2 28.63 13.83 -20.10
C THR A 2 28.29 12.80 -21.16
N LEU A 3 27.02 12.42 -21.26
CA LEU A 3 26.56 11.45 -22.24
C LEU A 3 26.30 12.23 -23.54
N ASP A 4 27.08 11.96 -24.59
CA ASP A 4 26.81 12.51 -25.94
C ASP A 4 25.64 11.73 -26.55
N GLU A 5 24.48 12.38 -26.59
CA GLU A 5 23.24 11.76 -27.06
C GLU A 5 23.29 11.44 -28.56
N ASN A 6 24.17 12.08 -29.35
CA ASN A 6 24.19 11.92 -30.81
C ASN A 6 24.95 10.70 -31.33
N GLN A 7 25.56 9.89 -30.46
CA GLN A 7 26.40 8.74 -30.84
C GLN A 7 25.71 7.37 -30.69
N GLY A 8 24.44 7.31 -30.27
CA GLY A 8 23.72 6.05 -30.02
C GLY A 8 22.98 5.49 -31.25
N SER A 9 23.31 4.26 -31.67
CA SER A 9 22.69 3.56 -32.81
C SER A 9 21.49 2.66 -32.43
N GLY A 10 20.92 2.80 -31.23
CA GLY A 10 19.80 2.00 -30.71
C GLY A 10 18.47 2.75 -30.67
N GLU A 11 17.39 2.07 -30.28
CA GLU A 11 16.07 2.68 -30.04
C GLU A 11 16.19 3.75 -28.93
N ARG A 12 15.76 4.98 -29.23
CA ARG A 12 15.94 6.14 -28.34
C ARG A 12 14.64 6.43 -27.60
N TYR A 13 14.64 6.23 -26.30
CA TYR A 13 13.54 6.65 -25.44
C TYR A 13 13.82 8.02 -24.84
N SER A 14 12.80 8.86 -24.77
CA SER A 14 12.90 10.11 -24.03
C SER A 14 13.09 9.82 -22.55
N VAL A 15 14.11 10.40 -21.91
CA VAL A 15 14.31 10.29 -20.45
C VAL A 15 13.03 10.69 -19.70
N LYS A 16 12.31 11.71 -20.20
CA LYS A 16 11.03 12.14 -19.61
C LYS A 16 9.97 11.04 -19.66
N GLN A 17 9.90 10.30 -20.77
CA GLN A 17 8.98 9.18 -20.94
C GLN A 17 9.38 8.02 -20.03
N THR A 18 10.66 7.60 -20.06
CA THR A 18 11.17 6.52 -19.22
C THR A 18 10.94 6.79 -17.73
N VAL A 19 11.15 8.03 -17.27
CA VAL A 19 10.89 8.40 -15.87
C VAL A 19 9.39 8.39 -15.53
N ALA A 20 8.52 8.77 -16.48
CA ALA A 20 7.08 8.70 -16.28
C ALA A 20 6.59 7.25 -16.17
N ASP A 21 7.10 6.36 -17.01
CA ASP A 21 6.77 4.92 -16.99
C ASP A 21 7.25 4.28 -15.68
N ILE A 22 8.49 4.55 -15.26
CA ILE A 22 9.01 4.09 -13.96
C ILE A 22 8.14 4.60 -12.81
N LYS A 23 7.68 5.86 -12.84
CA LYS A 23 6.80 6.39 -11.81
C LYS A 23 5.47 5.65 -11.79
N ALA A 24 4.88 5.38 -12.96
CA ALA A 24 3.63 4.63 -13.07
C ALA A 24 3.78 3.21 -12.50
N ASP A 25 4.90 2.54 -12.77
CA ASP A 25 5.17 1.17 -12.31
C ASP A 25 5.56 1.08 -10.82
N THR A 26 5.99 2.18 -10.21
CA THR A 26 6.48 2.21 -8.81
C THR A 26 5.53 2.92 -7.85
N THR A 27 4.36 3.34 -8.33
CA THR A 27 3.33 4.00 -7.52
C THR A 27 1.97 3.32 -7.65
N VAL A 28 1.15 3.48 -6.63
CA VAL A 28 -0.27 3.08 -6.59
C VAL A 28 -1.08 4.30 -6.16
N TYR A 29 -2.38 4.25 -6.39
CA TYR A 29 -3.28 5.33 -5.99
C TYR A 29 -4.06 4.95 -4.73
N GLN A 30 -4.36 5.94 -3.89
CA GLN A 30 -5.11 5.75 -2.65
C GLN A 30 -6.47 6.45 -2.73
N ASN A 31 -7.53 5.70 -2.47
CA ASN A 31 -8.89 6.17 -2.34
C ASN A 31 -9.10 6.92 -1.01
N LYS A 32 -10.18 7.69 -0.91
CA LYS A 32 -10.55 8.41 0.34
C LYS A 32 -10.83 7.48 1.52
N ASP A 33 -11.22 6.24 1.25
CA ASP A 33 -11.45 5.20 2.26
C ASP A 33 -10.15 4.49 2.73
N GLY A 34 -9.00 4.88 2.17
CA GLY A 34 -7.68 4.31 2.49
C GLY A 34 -7.37 2.99 1.79
N SER A 35 -8.19 2.53 0.83
CA SER A 35 -7.85 1.43 -0.06
C SER A 35 -6.87 1.88 -1.16
N TYR A 36 -6.05 0.94 -1.65
CA TYR A 36 -5.13 1.19 -2.76
C TYR A 36 -5.69 0.61 -4.07
N THR A 37 -5.44 1.29 -5.18
CA THR A 37 -5.94 0.98 -6.52
C THR A 37 -4.92 1.37 -7.60
N LEU A 38 -5.08 0.81 -8.81
CA LEU A 38 -4.35 1.24 -10.01
C LEU A 38 -5.09 2.35 -10.78
N ASP A 39 -6.32 2.68 -10.37
CA ASP A 39 -7.10 3.77 -10.97
C ASP A 39 -6.46 5.12 -10.66
N GLN A 40 -5.97 5.79 -11.72
CA GLN A 40 -5.27 7.07 -11.61
C GLN A 40 -6.18 8.24 -11.27
N SER A 41 -7.51 8.05 -11.30
CA SER A 41 -8.48 9.04 -10.86
C SER A 41 -8.57 9.16 -9.33
N ALA A 42 -8.00 8.20 -8.59
CA ALA A 42 -7.94 8.28 -7.13
C ALA A 42 -7.06 9.47 -6.68
N PRO A 43 -7.44 10.12 -5.55
CA PRO A 43 -6.88 11.41 -5.17
C PRO A 43 -5.43 11.36 -4.67
N GLY A 44 -4.97 10.23 -4.14
CA GLY A 44 -3.60 10.08 -3.64
C GLY A 44 -2.74 9.26 -4.58
N ASN A 45 -1.50 9.70 -4.87
CA ASN A 45 -0.48 8.87 -5.52
C ASN A 45 0.61 8.55 -4.49
N VAL A 46 0.89 7.26 -4.29
CA VAL A 46 1.70 6.74 -3.19
C VAL A 46 2.73 5.78 -3.74
N ARG A 47 3.97 5.82 -3.25
CA ARG A 47 4.97 4.80 -3.63
C ARG A 47 4.57 3.45 -3.08
N VAL A 48 4.81 2.39 -3.85
CA VAL A 48 4.47 1.02 -3.45
C VAL A 48 5.10 0.65 -2.10
N ASN A 49 6.35 1.03 -1.84
CA ASN A 49 7.03 0.74 -0.57
C ASN A 49 6.30 1.36 0.63
N ASP A 50 5.85 2.61 0.52
CA ASP A 50 5.11 3.30 1.57
C ASP A 50 3.74 2.63 1.80
N ALA A 51 3.06 2.24 0.71
CA ALA A 51 1.80 1.51 0.76
C ALA A 51 1.94 0.14 1.44
N VAL A 52 3.01 -0.61 1.14
CA VAL A 52 3.30 -1.91 1.75
C VAL A 52 3.51 -1.78 3.26
N VAL A 53 4.31 -0.79 3.70
CA VAL A 53 4.52 -0.54 5.14
C VAL A 53 3.21 -0.15 5.84
N SER A 54 2.40 0.68 5.20
CA SER A 54 1.08 1.06 5.71
C SER A 54 0.15 -0.16 5.88
N LEU A 55 0.12 -1.06 4.89
CA LEU A 55 -0.69 -2.28 4.92
C LEU A 55 -0.22 -3.25 6.01
N ASP A 56 1.09 -3.42 6.18
CA ASP A 56 1.68 -4.26 7.23
C ASP A 56 1.29 -3.76 8.63
N ASN A 57 1.42 -2.45 8.87
CA ASN A 57 1.01 -1.84 10.14
C ASN A 57 -0.49 -2.03 10.41
N ARG A 58 -1.35 -1.75 9.42
CA ARG A 58 -2.81 -1.96 9.54
C ARG A 58 -3.15 -3.41 9.82
N THR A 59 -2.49 -4.34 9.15
CA THR A 59 -2.70 -5.78 9.34
C THR A 59 -2.35 -6.20 10.77
N ARG A 60 -1.18 -5.78 11.29
CA ARG A 60 -0.79 -6.07 12.68
C ARG A 60 -1.78 -5.49 13.69
N SER A 61 -2.18 -4.23 13.53
CA SER A 61 -3.17 -3.58 14.40
C SER A 61 -4.51 -4.33 14.38
N ASN A 62 -4.98 -4.75 13.19
CA ASN A 62 -6.21 -5.50 13.06
C ASN A 62 -6.10 -6.88 13.73
N THR A 63 -4.99 -7.59 13.57
CA THR A 63 -4.75 -8.87 14.25
C THR A 63 -4.82 -8.73 15.77
N GLN A 64 -4.16 -7.71 16.33
CA GLN A 64 -4.19 -7.43 17.77
C GLN A 64 -5.61 -7.12 18.27
N ALA A 65 -6.36 -6.30 17.52
CA ALA A 65 -7.75 -5.98 17.85
C ALA A 65 -8.64 -7.22 17.86
N ILE A 66 -8.52 -8.09 16.85
CA ILE A 66 -9.29 -9.35 16.77
C ILE A 66 -8.95 -10.28 17.93
N GLN A 67 -7.67 -10.42 18.29
CA GLN A 67 -7.24 -11.22 19.44
C GLN A 67 -7.83 -10.68 20.75
N ASN A 68 -7.80 -9.36 20.95
CA ASN A 68 -8.37 -8.71 22.12
C ASN A 68 -9.88 -8.92 22.22
N HIS A 69 -10.63 -8.72 21.12
CA HIS A 69 -12.07 -8.95 21.09
C HIS A 69 -12.41 -10.42 21.36
N SER A 70 -11.62 -11.35 20.82
CA SER A 70 -11.82 -12.79 21.05
C SER A 70 -11.67 -13.14 22.54
N ARG A 71 -10.66 -12.59 23.22
CA ARG A 71 -10.48 -12.75 24.67
C ARG A 71 -11.66 -12.17 25.46
N GLN A 72 -12.10 -10.96 25.12
CA GLN A 72 -13.23 -10.32 25.79
C GLN A 72 -14.52 -11.13 25.66
N LEU A 73 -14.77 -11.73 24.49
CA LEU A 73 -15.91 -12.60 24.26
C LEU A 73 -15.83 -13.89 25.09
N GLN A 74 -14.64 -14.50 25.19
CA GLN A 74 -14.41 -15.68 26.05
C GLN A 74 -14.70 -15.36 27.52
N GLU A 75 -14.20 -14.23 28.02
CA GLU A 75 -14.45 -13.76 29.39
C GLU A 75 -15.93 -13.45 29.63
N HIS A 76 -16.60 -12.84 28.66
CA HIS A 76 -18.03 -12.58 28.74
C HIS A 76 -18.84 -13.87 28.83
N ASN A 77 -18.52 -14.87 28.01
CA ASN A 77 -19.19 -16.18 28.06
C ASN A 77 -18.95 -16.90 29.38
N ALA A 78 -17.72 -16.85 29.92
CA ALA A 78 -17.43 -17.42 31.24
C ALA A 78 -18.27 -16.76 32.35
N ARG A 79 -18.42 -15.43 32.29
CA ARG A 79 -19.29 -14.69 33.23
C ARG A 79 -20.75 -15.08 33.10
N LEU A 80 -21.28 -15.18 31.88
CA LEU A 80 -22.67 -15.60 31.65
C LEU A 80 -22.93 -17.00 32.19
N ASN A 81 -22.04 -17.95 31.92
CA ASN A 81 -22.17 -19.33 32.40
C ASN A 81 -22.11 -19.43 33.93
N SER A 82 -21.40 -18.52 34.60
CA SER A 82 -21.33 -18.49 36.07
C SER A 82 -22.58 -17.91 36.75
N GLN A 83 -23.48 -17.28 35.98
CA GLN A 83 -24.73 -16.69 36.48
C GLN A 83 -25.96 -17.59 36.26
N GLN A 84 -25.79 -18.72 35.59
CA GLN A 84 -26.81 -19.75 35.35
C GLN A 84 -26.69 -20.87 36.37
#